data_AF-A0A1L8DBF0-F1
#
_entry.id   AF-A0A1L8DBF0-F1
#
_cell.length_a   1.000
_cell.length_b   1.000
_cell.length_c   1.000
_cell.angle_alpha   90.00
_cell.angle_beta   90.00
_cell.angle_gamma   90.00
#
_symmetry.space_group_name_H-M   'P 1'
#
loop_
_entity.id
_entity.type
_entity.pdbx_description
1 polymer ?
#
loop_
_entity_poly.entity_id
_entity_poly.type
_entity_poly.pdbx_seq_one_letter_code
_entity_poly.pdbx_strand_id
1 'polypeptide(L)'
;MVVVSNGWLEHAAEVQSFLRANGLTMSAPTVPSGVEPGSGSSTLEAPPVAASSLVPPTLGELEKVDGIPWAPHVGLTNATDENTRESVAARGNGLRSPPAKAILKCRPNSHPFQNRTLLLEANQEVKVGRSVPRHRVAENNAIFDCKVLSRNHAVLWYSDGKFFIRDTGSSNGTFINNQRLSPMSHRSDPFEVSSGDIVQFGVDVTENSRKETHGCIVATLKLFLPDGRETKASQSTCVGEIPPEDLHRLNQYVQEMVQREQMLESKLVDLQKILELSKVNAESSWQAMIDEDRLLNRIDILENKLQNYQKTATEDKLREEVLKLQEDKLLYQDSAKEALRKVYQERYDAIQKLAGTERALCSSEDECSVFKEQAIKAQAELRDTLLRYNSLQQKYDEQVEKNSQLEGQIAQITTSALIEPPESNEEIDKSLKENYAEGEHKVNAKEALMNLFAKSDLKKPRRI
;
A
#
# COMPACT_ATOMS: atom_id res chain seq x y z
N MET A 1 63.14 -26.26 -17.31
CA MET A 1 62.93 -26.20 -15.85
C MET A 1 61.71 -25.32 -15.61
N VAL A 2 60.51 -25.92 -15.66
CA VAL A 2 59.23 -25.21 -15.52
C VAL A 2 58.80 -25.39 -14.07
N VAL A 3 58.75 -24.29 -13.32
CA VAL A 3 58.12 -24.26 -11.99
C VAL A 3 56.62 -24.17 -12.22
N VAL A 4 55.94 -25.31 -12.12
CA VAL A 4 54.48 -25.37 -12.08
C VAL A 4 54.05 -24.97 -10.67
N SER A 5 53.30 -23.87 -10.55
CA SER A 5 52.72 -23.46 -9.26
C SER A 5 51.61 -24.42 -8.85
N ASN A 6 51.76 -25.03 -7.68
CA ASN A 6 50.88 -26.06 -7.11
C ASN A 6 49.54 -25.55 -6.53
N GLY A 7 48.95 -24.48 -7.08
CA GLY A 7 47.72 -23.88 -6.52
C GLY A 7 46.46 -24.76 -6.64
N TRP A 8 46.46 -25.72 -7.58
CA TRP A 8 45.33 -26.62 -7.82
C TRP A 8 45.23 -27.78 -6.83
N LEU A 9 46.34 -28.22 -6.24
CA LEU A 9 46.36 -29.35 -5.31
C LEU A 9 45.92 -28.95 -3.89
N GLU A 10 46.20 -27.71 -3.47
CA GLU A 10 45.78 -27.20 -2.15
C GLU A 10 44.26 -26.98 -2.08
N HIS A 11 43.64 -26.45 -3.14
CA HIS A 11 42.17 -26.29 -3.20
C HIS A 11 41.44 -27.63 -3.25
N ALA A 12 41.99 -28.64 -3.91
CA ALA A 12 41.39 -29.98 -3.94
C ALA A 12 41.41 -30.65 -2.54
N ALA A 13 42.46 -30.40 -1.74
CA ALA A 13 42.56 -30.91 -0.37
C ALA A 13 41.58 -30.22 0.58
N GLU A 14 41.36 -28.90 0.44
CA GLU A 14 40.35 -28.15 1.20
C GLU A 14 38.92 -28.55 0.84
N VAL A 15 38.64 -28.80 -0.44
CA VAL A 15 37.33 -29.30 -0.87
C VAL A 15 37.09 -30.71 -0.34
N GLN A 16 38.10 -31.59 -0.32
CA GLN A 16 37.97 -32.92 0.28
C GLN A 16 37.83 -32.90 1.81
N SER A 17 38.47 -31.95 2.51
CA SER A 17 38.32 -31.80 3.96
C SER A 17 36.93 -31.27 4.32
N PHE A 18 36.42 -30.31 3.54
CA PHE A 18 35.07 -29.75 3.68
C PHE A 18 33.97 -30.80 3.43
N LEU A 19 34.15 -31.66 2.42
CA LEU A 19 33.20 -32.74 2.12
C LEU A 19 33.19 -33.81 3.23
N ARG A 20 34.37 -34.14 3.79
CA ARG A 20 34.50 -35.10 4.89
C ARG A 20 33.92 -34.58 6.21
N ALA A 21 34.06 -33.29 6.48
CA ALA A 21 33.49 -32.62 7.66
C ALA A 21 31.95 -32.57 7.64
N ASN A 22 31.35 -32.63 6.44
CA ASN A 22 29.90 -32.60 6.24
C ASN A 22 29.28 -33.98 5.93
N GLY A 23 30.02 -35.07 6.11
CA GLY A 23 29.51 -36.44 5.96
C GLY A 23 29.16 -36.85 4.53
N LEU A 24 29.64 -36.12 3.51
CA LEU A 24 29.37 -36.39 2.10
C LEU A 24 30.56 -37.13 1.48
N THR A 25 30.37 -38.39 1.07
CA THR A 25 31.38 -39.18 0.35
C THR A 25 31.04 -39.22 -1.14
N MET A 26 32.04 -38.95 -1.98
CA MET A 26 31.96 -39.22 -3.42
C MET A 26 32.81 -40.45 -3.73
N SER A 27 32.18 -41.52 -4.23
CA SER A 27 32.88 -42.67 -4.77
C SER A 27 33.44 -42.33 -6.16
N ALA A 28 34.73 -42.60 -6.38
CA ALA A 28 35.36 -42.40 -7.68
C ALA A 28 34.75 -43.33 -8.75
N PRO A 29 34.59 -42.87 -10.01
CA PRO A 29 34.05 -43.70 -11.07
C PRO A 29 35.08 -44.76 -11.48
N THR A 30 34.62 -46.00 -11.57
CA THR A 30 35.40 -47.14 -12.08
C THR A 30 35.40 -47.11 -13.60
N VAL A 31 36.58 -47.19 -14.22
CA VAL A 31 36.75 -47.29 -15.68
C VAL A 31 36.59 -48.75 -16.11
N PRO A 32 35.70 -49.11 -17.05
CA PRO A 32 35.77 -50.39 -17.74
C PRO A 32 36.69 -50.27 -18.98
N SER A 33 37.54 -51.27 -19.12
CA SER A 33 38.51 -51.46 -20.22
C SER A 33 37.88 -52.21 -21.39
N GLY A 34 38.20 -51.77 -22.62
CA GLY A 34 38.15 -52.57 -23.86
C GLY A 34 36.86 -52.44 -24.70
N VAL A 35 36.97 -52.00 -25.96
CA VAL A 35 37.01 -52.84 -27.19
C VAL A 35 37.15 -51.91 -28.44
N GLU A 36 37.87 -52.43 -29.43
CA GLU A 36 38.34 -51.88 -30.72
C GLU A 36 37.28 -51.45 -31.78
N PRO A 37 37.69 -50.85 -32.94
CA PRO A 37 36.89 -49.93 -33.73
C PRO A 37 36.09 -50.58 -34.87
N GLY A 38 34.96 -49.96 -35.23
CA GLY A 38 34.13 -50.36 -36.36
C GLY A 38 33.49 -49.16 -37.08
N SER A 39 33.70 -49.12 -38.39
CA SER A 39 33.17 -48.17 -39.38
C SER A 39 31.64 -48.11 -39.45
N GLY A 40 31.07 -46.94 -39.75
CA GLY A 40 29.68 -46.85 -40.22
C GLY A 40 29.14 -45.43 -40.32
N SER A 41 28.77 -45.04 -41.53
CA SER A 41 28.23 -43.75 -41.97
C SER A 41 26.74 -43.55 -41.62
N SER A 42 26.26 -42.32 -41.86
CA SER A 42 24.87 -41.80 -41.97
C SER A 42 24.15 -41.36 -40.67
N THR A 43 23.23 -40.40 -40.62
CA THR A 43 22.90 -39.10 -41.28
C THR A 43 21.76 -38.52 -40.39
N LEU A 44 21.51 -37.19 -40.43
CA LEU A 44 20.28 -36.48 -40.00
C LEU A 44 20.13 -36.29 -38.46
N GLU A 45 19.71 -35.16 -37.89
CA GLU A 45 19.18 -33.89 -38.39
C GLU A 45 19.20 -32.90 -37.20
N ALA A 46 19.53 -31.63 -37.45
CA ALA A 46 19.40 -30.54 -36.48
C ALA A 46 18.18 -29.66 -36.83
N PRO A 47 17.35 -29.20 -35.88
CA PRO A 47 16.36 -28.18 -36.14
C PRO A 47 16.99 -26.77 -36.08
N PRO A 48 16.39 -25.77 -36.76
CA PRO A 48 17.05 -24.51 -37.07
C PRO A 48 16.94 -23.48 -35.94
N VAL A 49 18.00 -22.69 -35.81
CA VAL A 49 18.06 -21.48 -34.97
C VAL A 49 17.36 -20.34 -35.72
N ALA A 50 16.21 -19.90 -35.22
CA ALA A 50 15.63 -18.62 -35.61
C ALA A 50 16.30 -17.51 -34.79
N ALA A 51 17.16 -16.74 -35.43
CA ALA A 51 17.67 -15.48 -34.92
C ALA A 51 16.56 -14.43 -34.98
N SER A 52 16.20 -13.84 -33.84
CA SER A 52 15.44 -12.58 -33.83
C SER A 52 16.12 -11.60 -32.88
N SER A 53 16.60 -10.53 -33.51
CA SER A 53 17.22 -9.34 -32.94
C SER A 53 16.34 -8.70 -31.86
N LEU A 54 16.91 -8.42 -30.69
CA LEU A 54 16.38 -7.46 -29.72
C LEU A 54 17.44 -6.42 -29.42
N VAL A 55 17.18 -5.21 -29.90
CA VAL A 55 17.92 -3.97 -29.66
C VAL A 55 17.47 -3.39 -28.30
N PRO A 56 18.37 -2.84 -27.46
CA PRO A 56 18.00 -2.22 -26.19
C PRO A 56 17.38 -0.81 -26.41
N PRO A 57 16.44 -0.36 -25.58
CA PRO A 57 15.85 0.96 -25.75
C PRO A 57 16.81 2.05 -25.25
N THR A 58 17.01 3.05 -26.10
CA THR A 58 17.74 4.29 -25.79
C THR A 58 16.77 5.38 -25.35
N LEU A 59 17.23 6.16 -24.37
CA LEU A 59 16.63 7.36 -23.80
C LEU A 59 16.49 8.45 -24.88
N GLY A 60 15.30 9.02 -25.06
CA GLY A 60 15.04 10.10 -26.02
C GLY A 60 13.98 11.09 -25.54
N GLU A 61 14.48 12.29 -25.23
CA GLU A 61 13.92 13.65 -25.32
C GLU A 61 12.42 13.95 -25.07
N LEU A 62 12.22 14.83 -24.09
CA LEU A 62 11.03 15.65 -23.84
C LEU A 62 10.75 16.61 -25.02
N GLU A 63 9.53 16.56 -25.56
CA GLU A 63 8.92 17.70 -26.24
C GLU A 63 7.89 18.40 -25.34
N LYS A 64 7.93 19.73 -25.42
CA LYS A 64 7.10 20.70 -24.69
C LYS A 64 5.62 20.58 -25.07
N VAL A 65 4.74 20.65 -24.06
CA VAL A 65 3.37 21.15 -24.24
C VAL A 65 3.10 22.19 -23.17
N ASP A 66 2.96 23.44 -23.61
CA ASP A 66 2.54 24.59 -22.83
C ASP A 66 1.02 24.54 -22.53
N GLY A 67 0.64 25.00 -21.33
CA GLY A 67 -0.68 25.59 -21.09
C GLY A 67 -1.71 24.74 -20.34
N ILE A 68 -1.63 24.70 -19.01
CA ILE A 68 -2.77 24.40 -18.13
C ILE A 68 -3.07 25.65 -17.30
N PRO A 69 -4.20 26.35 -17.54
CA PRO A 69 -4.65 27.40 -16.64
C PRO A 69 -5.33 26.82 -15.41
N TRP A 70 -4.85 27.31 -14.29
CA TRP A 70 -5.37 27.33 -12.93
C TRP A 70 -6.89 27.57 -12.81
N ALA A 71 -7.52 26.88 -11.85
CA ALA A 71 -8.93 26.92 -11.48
C ALA A 71 -9.45 28.28 -11.00
N PRO A 72 -10.74 28.64 -11.22
CA PRO A 72 -11.37 29.70 -10.44
C PRO A 72 -12.47 29.16 -9.50
N HIS A 73 -12.31 29.53 -8.23
CA HIS A 73 -13.32 30.12 -7.34
C HIS A 73 -14.80 29.75 -7.56
N VAL A 74 -15.34 29.03 -6.57
CA VAL A 74 -16.79 28.95 -6.30
C VAL A 74 -17.24 30.28 -5.70
N GLY A 75 -17.89 31.11 -6.52
CA GLY A 75 -18.68 32.26 -6.08
C GLY A 75 -20.15 31.86 -5.96
N LEU A 76 -20.77 32.23 -4.84
CA LEU A 76 -22.23 32.23 -4.67
C LEU A 76 -22.89 33.05 -5.77
N THR A 77 -23.98 32.56 -6.36
CA THR A 77 -25.19 33.36 -6.62
C THR A 77 -26.41 32.46 -6.76
N ASN A 78 -27.50 32.91 -6.14
CA ASN A 78 -28.84 32.37 -6.24
C ASN A 78 -29.56 32.86 -7.50
N ALA A 79 -30.50 32.02 -7.94
CA ALA A 79 -31.82 32.37 -8.45
C ALA A 79 -32.11 32.37 -9.97
N THR A 80 -33.33 31.88 -10.21
CA THR A 80 -34.32 32.12 -11.27
C THR A 80 -34.43 31.14 -12.46
N ASP A 81 -35.52 30.37 -12.36
CA ASP A 81 -36.62 30.22 -13.32
C ASP A 81 -36.41 29.31 -14.55
N GLU A 82 -37.02 28.12 -14.53
CA GLU A 82 -38.37 27.80 -15.06
C GLU A 82 -38.41 27.65 -16.58
N ASN A 83 -38.62 26.42 -17.07
CA ASN A 83 -39.85 26.14 -17.81
C ASN A 83 -40.22 24.65 -17.90
N THR A 84 -41.48 24.40 -17.52
CA THR A 84 -42.48 23.34 -17.81
C THR A 84 -42.28 22.40 -19.02
N ARG A 85 -42.90 21.21 -19.15
CA ARG A 85 -44.00 20.48 -18.48
C ARG A 85 -44.03 19.07 -19.10
N GLU A 86 -44.35 18.03 -18.32
CA GLU A 86 -45.44 17.11 -18.68
C GLU A 86 -45.98 16.38 -17.43
N SER A 87 -47.27 16.58 -17.20
CA SER A 87 -48.17 15.99 -16.19
C SER A 87 -48.76 14.68 -16.74
N VAL A 88 -49.23 13.67 -15.99
CA VAL A 88 -50.33 13.59 -14.99
C VAL A 88 -50.21 12.15 -14.43
N ALA A 89 -50.27 11.84 -13.12
CA ALA A 89 -51.51 11.75 -12.37
C ALA A 89 -51.25 11.60 -10.86
N ALA A 90 -51.92 12.46 -10.10
CA ALA A 90 -51.99 12.45 -8.65
C ALA A 90 -52.91 11.33 -8.13
N ARG A 91 -52.44 10.57 -7.14
CA ARG A 91 -53.29 9.97 -6.09
C ARG A 91 -52.51 9.90 -4.77
N GLY A 92 -53.05 10.56 -3.74
CA GLY A 92 -52.88 10.18 -2.33
C GLY A 92 -51.71 10.81 -1.58
N ASN A 93 -52.02 11.83 -0.78
CA ASN A 93 -51.18 12.32 0.31
C ASN A 93 -50.97 11.21 1.35
N GLY A 94 -49.72 10.81 1.57
CA GLY A 94 -49.28 9.99 2.68
C GLY A 94 -47.79 10.24 2.87
N LEU A 95 -47.40 10.74 4.04
CA LEU A 95 -46.01 10.98 4.41
C LEU A 95 -45.26 9.63 4.39
N ARG A 96 -44.71 9.22 3.24
CA ARG A 96 -43.93 7.97 3.13
C ARG A 96 -42.64 8.19 3.91
N SER A 97 -42.50 7.48 5.03
CA SER A 97 -41.22 7.36 5.72
C SER A 97 -40.16 6.87 4.73
N PRO A 98 -38.94 7.44 4.72
CA PRO A 98 -37.87 6.98 3.84
C PRO A 98 -37.58 5.47 4.05
N PRO A 99 -37.19 4.73 2.99
CA PRO A 99 -36.92 3.30 3.10
C PRO A 99 -35.69 3.02 3.97
N ALA A 100 -35.66 1.86 4.61
CA ALA A 100 -34.46 1.38 5.29
C ALA A 100 -33.36 1.11 4.26
N LYS A 101 -32.08 1.22 4.65
CA LYS A 101 -30.94 1.09 3.74
C LYS A 101 -29.95 0.03 4.23
N ALA A 102 -29.60 -0.92 3.37
CA ALA A 102 -28.58 -1.92 3.65
C ALA A 102 -27.41 -1.79 2.66
N ILE A 103 -26.19 -1.67 3.18
CA ILE A 103 -24.98 -1.58 2.37
C ILE A 103 -24.15 -2.86 2.58
N LEU A 104 -23.84 -3.56 1.48
CA LEU A 104 -22.96 -4.72 1.47
C LEU A 104 -21.57 -4.26 1.04
N LYS A 105 -20.60 -4.29 1.95
CA LYS A 105 -19.21 -3.94 1.67
C LYS A 105 -18.37 -5.17 1.36
N CYS A 106 -17.66 -5.18 0.24
CA CYS A 106 -16.80 -6.29 -0.16
C CYS A 106 -15.63 -6.46 0.82
N ARG A 107 -15.36 -7.71 1.23
CA ARG A 107 -14.23 -8.07 2.09
C ARG A 107 -13.02 -8.55 1.27
N PRO A 108 -11.79 -8.49 1.81
CA PRO A 108 -10.57 -8.96 1.11
C PRO A 108 -10.59 -10.44 0.74
N ASN A 109 -11.31 -11.27 1.51
CA ASN A 109 -11.46 -12.70 1.27
C ASN A 109 -12.70 -13.06 0.42
N SER A 110 -13.33 -12.08 -0.24
CA SER A 110 -14.48 -12.28 -1.12
C SER A 110 -14.05 -12.38 -2.58
N HIS A 111 -14.83 -13.07 -3.40
CA HIS A 111 -14.88 -12.82 -4.82
C HIS A 111 -15.20 -11.34 -5.08
N PRO A 112 -14.43 -10.62 -5.93
CA PRO A 112 -14.53 -9.17 -6.03
C PRO A 112 -15.91 -8.67 -6.46
N PHE A 113 -16.46 -7.69 -5.74
CA PHE A 113 -17.66 -6.95 -6.15
C PHE A 113 -17.64 -5.50 -5.64
N GLN A 114 -18.32 -4.61 -6.36
CA GLN A 114 -18.51 -3.23 -5.90
C GLN A 114 -19.58 -3.15 -4.82
N ASN A 115 -19.37 -2.31 -3.81
CA ASN A 115 -20.30 -2.14 -2.69
C ASN A 115 -21.74 -1.91 -3.17
N ARG A 116 -22.68 -2.67 -2.61
CA ARG A 116 -24.11 -2.60 -3.00
C ARG A 116 -24.89 -1.80 -1.98
N THR A 117 -25.78 -0.93 -2.45
CA THR A 117 -26.67 -0.14 -1.62
C THR A 117 -28.12 -0.52 -1.91
N LEU A 118 -28.73 -1.26 -1.01
CA LEU A 118 -30.10 -1.75 -1.13
C LEU A 118 -31.05 -0.81 -0.38
N LEU A 119 -32.10 -0.36 -1.05
CA LEU A 119 -33.22 0.33 -0.41
C LEU A 119 -34.30 -0.73 -0.12
N LEU A 120 -34.60 -0.93 1.17
CA LEU A 120 -35.56 -1.91 1.66
C LEU A 120 -36.85 -1.18 2.05
N GLU A 121 -37.90 -1.32 1.26
CA GLU A 121 -39.25 -0.96 1.71
C GLU A 121 -39.71 -1.94 2.81
N ALA A 122 -40.56 -1.47 3.73
CA ALA A 122 -41.05 -2.30 4.82
C ALA A 122 -41.75 -3.56 4.28
N ASN A 123 -41.35 -4.72 4.79
CA ASN A 123 -41.85 -6.04 4.42
C ASN A 123 -41.59 -6.46 2.95
N GLN A 124 -40.71 -5.75 2.23
CA GLN A 124 -40.31 -6.12 0.88
C GLN A 124 -39.01 -6.94 0.90
N GLU A 125 -39.05 -8.14 0.33
CA GLU A 125 -37.88 -9.01 0.21
C GLU A 125 -37.00 -8.59 -0.98
N VAL A 126 -35.72 -8.27 -0.70
CA VAL A 126 -34.70 -8.08 -1.72
C VAL A 126 -33.93 -9.38 -1.93
N LYS A 127 -33.90 -9.82 -3.17
CA LYS A 127 -33.27 -11.06 -3.57
C LYS A 127 -31.75 -10.93 -3.67
N VAL A 128 -31.06 -11.89 -3.04
CA VAL A 128 -29.62 -12.11 -3.17
C VAL A 128 -29.38 -13.33 -4.06
N GLY A 129 -28.51 -13.19 -5.07
CA GLY A 129 -28.18 -14.34 -5.91
C GLY A 129 -27.33 -14.02 -7.13
N ARG A 130 -27.18 -15.03 -7.99
CA ARG A 130 -26.36 -14.94 -9.20
C ARG A 130 -27.05 -14.19 -10.34
N SER A 131 -26.27 -13.43 -11.10
CA SER A 131 -26.65 -12.76 -12.34
C SER A 131 -27.31 -13.72 -13.34
N VAL A 132 -28.42 -13.28 -13.93
CA VAL A 132 -29.15 -13.98 -15.01
C VAL A 132 -29.58 -12.96 -16.06
N PRO A 133 -29.89 -13.34 -17.30
CA PRO A 133 -30.25 -12.37 -18.35
C PRO A 133 -31.37 -11.39 -17.99
N ARG A 134 -32.31 -11.83 -17.14
CA ARG A 134 -33.44 -11.01 -16.64
C ARG A 134 -33.11 -10.14 -15.43
N HIS A 135 -32.04 -10.44 -14.68
CA HIS A 135 -31.63 -9.71 -13.48
C HIS A 135 -30.13 -9.53 -13.53
N ARG A 136 -29.70 -8.36 -14.01
CA ARG A 136 -28.28 -8.00 -14.14
C ARG A 136 -27.77 -7.37 -12.86
N VAL A 137 -26.46 -7.44 -12.69
CA VAL A 137 -25.71 -6.80 -11.60
C VAL A 137 -25.91 -5.28 -11.66
N ALA A 138 -26.31 -4.66 -10.55
CA ALA A 138 -26.46 -3.20 -10.43
C ALA A 138 -26.11 -2.73 -9.02
N GLU A 139 -25.66 -1.48 -8.86
CA GLU A 139 -25.24 -0.95 -7.54
C GLU A 139 -26.36 -0.98 -6.50
N ASN A 140 -27.61 -0.90 -6.96
CA ASN A 140 -28.81 -0.87 -6.13
C ASN A 140 -29.46 -2.25 -5.88
N ASN A 141 -28.79 -3.35 -6.26
CA ASN A 141 -29.32 -4.71 -6.05
C ASN A 141 -28.26 -5.66 -5.45
N ALA A 142 -28.73 -6.81 -4.95
CA ALA A 142 -27.86 -7.85 -4.38
C ALA A 142 -27.63 -9.00 -5.38
N ILE A 143 -27.46 -8.65 -6.66
CA ILE A 143 -27.17 -9.61 -7.72
C ILE A 143 -25.68 -9.58 -8.03
N PHE A 144 -25.04 -10.75 -8.00
CA PHE A 144 -23.60 -10.91 -8.15
C PHE A 144 -23.27 -11.76 -9.37
N ASP A 145 -22.21 -11.41 -10.08
CA ASP A 145 -21.65 -12.26 -11.14
C ASP A 145 -20.68 -13.29 -10.52
N CYS A 146 -21.23 -14.25 -9.79
CA CYS A 146 -20.45 -15.22 -9.03
C CYS A 146 -20.99 -16.64 -9.28
N LYS A 147 -20.13 -17.53 -9.81
CA LYS A 147 -20.53 -18.89 -10.22
C LYS A 147 -21.05 -19.75 -9.06
N VAL A 148 -20.46 -19.59 -7.87
CA VAL A 148 -20.78 -20.40 -6.69
C VAL A 148 -22.08 -19.97 -5.99
N LEU A 149 -22.71 -18.88 -6.43
CA LEU A 149 -24.03 -18.47 -5.96
C LEU A 149 -25.16 -19.16 -6.73
N SER A 150 -26.23 -19.44 -6.00
CA SER A 150 -27.50 -19.87 -6.58
C SER A 150 -28.22 -18.67 -7.19
N ARG A 151 -29.09 -18.90 -8.19
CA ARG A 151 -29.87 -17.80 -8.80
C ARG A 151 -30.81 -17.14 -7.80
N ASN A 152 -31.39 -17.93 -6.90
CA ASN A 152 -32.13 -17.51 -5.71
C ASN A 152 -31.36 -18.08 -4.52
N HIS A 153 -30.46 -17.30 -3.92
CA HIS A 153 -29.56 -17.80 -2.88
C HIS A 153 -30.07 -17.45 -1.49
N ALA A 154 -30.36 -16.17 -1.27
CA ALA A 154 -30.93 -15.68 -0.03
C ALA A 154 -31.88 -14.51 -0.31
N VAL A 155 -32.60 -14.09 0.72
CA VAL A 155 -33.39 -12.86 0.72
C VAL A 155 -33.04 -12.03 1.94
N LEU A 156 -33.00 -10.71 1.76
CA LEU A 156 -32.79 -9.72 2.82
C LEU A 156 -34.01 -8.78 2.84
N TRP A 157 -34.57 -8.53 4.02
CA TRP A 157 -35.70 -7.62 4.16
C TRP A 157 -35.65 -6.88 5.49
N TYR A 158 -36.51 -5.86 5.60
CA TYR A 158 -36.68 -5.06 6.79
C TYR A 158 -38.13 -5.19 7.29
N SER A 159 -38.32 -5.55 8.56
CA SER A 159 -39.63 -5.71 9.22
C SER A 159 -39.53 -5.27 10.67
N ASP A 160 -40.54 -4.59 11.19
CA ASP A 160 -40.69 -4.29 12.63
C ASP A 160 -39.45 -3.69 13.30
N GLY A 161 -38.74 -2.78 12.62
CA GLY A 161 -37.54 -2.15 13.17
C GLY A 161 -36.26 -2.97 13.05
N LYS A 162 -36.31 -4.16 12.45
CA LYS A 162 -35.21 -5.13 12.38
C LYS A 162 -34.93 -5.57 10.94
N PHE A 163 -33.68 -5.98 10.70
CA PHE A 163 -33.25 -6.53 9.43
C PHE A 163 -33.15 -8.03 9.54
N PHE A 164 -33.62 -8.72 8.51
CA PHE A 164 -33.64 -10.16 8.48
C PHE A 164 -33.03 -10.68 7.20
N ILE A 165 -32.31 -11.79 7.31
CA ILE A 165 -31.80 -12.55 6.19
C ILE A 165 -32.29 -14.00 6.29
N ARG A 166 -32.53 -14.62 5.13
CA ARG A 166 -32.96 -16.01 5.05
C ARG A 166 -32.34 -16.68 3.85
N ASP A 167 -31.80 -17.88 4.06
CA ASP A 167 -31.38 -18.75 2.97
C ASP A 167 -32.60 -19.36 2.25
N THR A 168 -32.63 -19.30 0.93
CA THR A 168 -33.75 -19.80 0.12
C THR A 168 -33.55 -21.21 -0.42
N GLY A 169 -32.79 -22.05 0.29
CA GLY A 169 -32.42 -23.39 -0.18
C GLY A 169 -31.23 -23.35 -1.12
N SER A 170 -30.23 -22.54 -0.79
CA SER A 170 -29.03 -22.41 -1.60
C SER A 170 -28.23 -23.71 -1.64
N SER A 171 -27.53 -23.93 -2.76
CA SER A 171 -26.56 -25.03 -2.86
C SER A 171 -25.38 -24.67 -1.95
N ASN A 172 -24.68 -23.57 -2.23
CA ASN A 172 -23.55 -23.05 -1.48
C ASN A 172 -23.70 -22.94 0.06
N GLY A 173 -24.93 -22.76 0.56
CA GLY A 173 -25.19 -22.29 1.92
C GLY A 173 -24.99 -20.79 2.08
N THR A 174 -25.77 -20.19 2.97
CA THR A 174 -25.58 -18.84 3.50
C THR A 174 -25.04 -18.92 4.93
N PHE A 175 -24.13 -18.01 5.28
CA PHE A 175 -23.48 -17.94 6.58
C PHE A 175 -23.54 -16.51 7.14
N ILE A 176 -23.73 -16.38 8.45
CA ILE A 176 -23.63 -15.13 9.20
C ILE A 176 -22.58 -15.36 10.29
N ASN A 177 -21.56 -14.51 10.38
CA ASN A 177 -20.48 -14.60 11.38
C ASN A 177 -19.89 -16.02 11.46
N ASN A 178 -19.60 -16.61 10.29
CA ASN A 178 -19.07 -17.97 10.12
C ASN A 178 -20.02 -19.12 10.53
N GLN A 179 -21.25 -18.82 10.96
CA GLN A 179 -22.27 -19.82 11.27
C GLN A 179 -23.21 -20.03 10.07
N ARG A 180 -23.41 -21.30 9.68
CA ARG A 180 -24.32 -21.66 8.58
C ARG A 180 -25.79 -21.59 9.02
N LEU A 181 -26.65 -21.01 8.19
CA LEU A 181 -28.07 -20.79 8.53
C LEU A 181 -28.97 -22.01 8.36
N SER A 182 -28.64 -22.90 7.41
CA SER A 182 -29.42 -24.10 7.14
C SER A 182 -28.55 -25.23 6.57
N PRO A 183 -29.02 -26.49 6.65
CA PRO A 183 -28.43 -27.60 5.91
C PRO A 183 -28.46 -27.36 4.40
N MET A 184 -27.69 -28.16 3.66
CA MET A 184 -27.54 -28.02 2.21
C MET A 184 -28.88 -28.07 1.49
N SER A 185 -29.17 -27.13 0.59
CA SER A 185 -30.42 -27.07 -0.16
C SER A 185 -31.71 -27.01 0.68
N HIS A 186 -31.62 -26.65 1.97
CA HIS A 186 -32.77 -26.40 2.84
C HIS A 186 -32.95 -24.91 3.10
N ARG A 187 -34.20 -24.45 3.11
CA ARG A 187 -34.56 -23.08 3.49
C ARG A 187 -34.30 -22.88 4.98
N SER A 188 -33.69 -21.76 5.36
CA SER A 188 -33.51 -21.41 6.77
C SER A 188 -34.74 -20.70 7.34
N ASP A 189 -34.82 -20.64 8.66
CA ASP A 189 -35.69 -19.66 9.34
C ASP A 189 -35.15 -18.23 9.10
N PRO A 190 -35.96 -17.18 9.33
CA PRO A 190 -35.48 -15.80 9.37
C PRO A 190 -34.43 -15.57 10.46
N PHE A 191 -33.26 -15.07 10.10
CA PHE A 191 -32.22 -14.67 11.03
C PHE A 191 -32.14 -13.15 11.10
N GLU A 192 -32.20 -12.60 12.31
CA GLU A 192 -31.98 -11.18 12.57
C GLU A 192 -30.49 -10.83 12.36
N VAL A 193 -30.23 -9.73 11.65
CA VAL A 193 -28.87 -9.22 11.39
C VAL A 193 -28.75 -7.76 11.79
N SER A 194 -27.55 -7.37 12.22
CA SER A 194 -27.22 -6.00 12.60
C SER A 194 -26.03 -5.46 11.79
N SER A 195 -25.82 -4.14 11.84
CA SER A 195 -24.62 -3.53 11.25
C SER A 195 -23.34 -4.10 11.86
N GLY A 196 -22.38 -4.45 11.02
CA GLY A 196 -21.12 -5.08 11.41
C GLY A 196 -21.09 -6.58 11.19
N ASP A 197 -22.25 -7.25 11.07
CA ASP A 197 -22.30 -8.68 10.80
C ASP A 197 -21.67 -9.02 9.45
N ILE A 198 -20.96 -10.13 9.41
CA ILE A 198 -20.31 -10.66 8.20
C ILE A 198 -21.22 -11.70 7.59
N VAL A 199 -21.70 -11.45 6.38
CA VAL A 199 -22.47 -12.42 5.60
C VAL A 199 -21.61 -13.04 4.52
N GLN A 200 -21.75 -14.35 4.34
CA GLN A 200 -21.10 -15.10 3.29
C GLN A 200 -22.13 -15.92 2.52
N PHE A 201 -22.07 -15.83 1.19
CA PHE A 201 -22.93 -16.55 0.26
C PHE A 201 -22.07 -17.54 -0.53
N GLY A 202 -22.29 -18.83 -0.29
CA GLY A 202 -21.49 -19.92 -0.88
C GLY A 202 -20.17 -20.18 -0.17
N VAL A 203 -19.43 -21.13 -0.74
CA VAL A 203 -18.07 -21.52 -0.34
C VAL A 203 -17.20 -21.56 -1.58
N ASP A 204 -15.88 -21.45 -1.41
CA ASP A 204 -14.93 -21.53 -2.52
C ASP A 204 -14.95 -22.93 -3.13
N VAL A 205 -15.08 -23.02 -4.45
CA VAL A 205 -15.14 -24.28 -5.19
C VAL A 205 -13.99 -24.33 -6.19
N THR A 206 -13.16 -25.37 -6.09
CA THR A 206 -12.08 -25.64 -7.04
C THR A 206 -12.53 -26.62 -8.11
N GLU A 207 -12.38 -26.26 -9.38
CA GLU A 207 -12.71 -27.14 -10.51
C GLU A 207 -11.46 -27.92 -10.93
N ASN A 208 -11.43 -29.23 -10.63
CA ASN A 208 -10.28 -30.11 -10.88
C ASN A 208 -9.86 -30.16 -12.35
N SER A 209 -10.80 -29.93 -13.28
CA SER A 209 -10.56 -29.98 -14.72
C SER A 209 -9.68 -28.84 -15.24
N ARG A 210 -9.67 -27.68 -14.56
CA ARG A 210 -8.97 -26.46 -15.01
C ARG A 210 -8.02 -25.87 -13.97
N LYS A 211 -7.94 -26.45 -12.76
CA LYS A 211 -7.23 -25.88 -11.60
C LYS A 211 -7.61 -24.41 -11.33
N GLU A 212 -8.86 -24.06 -11.62
CA GLU A 212 -9.42 -22.74 -11.30
C GLU A 212 -10.24 -22.82 -10.02
N THR A 213 -10.06 -21.85 -9.12
CA THR A 213 -10.87 -21.70 -7.92
C THR A 213 -11.88 -20.59 -8.13
N HIS A 214 -13.15 -20.88 -7.91
CA HIS A 214 -14.23 -19.91 -7.93
C HIS A 214 -14.56 -19.49 -6.50
N GLY A 215 -14.25 -18.24 -6.16
CA GLY A 215 -14.47 -17.69 -4.83
C GLY A 215 -15.94 -17.38 -4.51
N CYS A 216 -16.29 -17.42 -3.24
CA CYS A 216 -17.60 -17.05 -2.68
C CYS A 216 -17.75 -15.54 -2.43
N ILE A 217 -18.98 -15.08 -2.15
CA ILE A 217 -19.22 -13.66 -1.84
C ILE A 217 -19.19 -13.48 -0.32
N VAL A 218 -18.30 -12.63 0.18
CA VAL A 218 -18.17 -12.27 1.61
C VAL A 218 -18.34 -10.76 1.77
N ALA A 219 -19.32 -10.34 2.57
CA ALA A 219 -19.66 -8.95 2.75
C ALA A 219 -19.84 -8.57 4.22
N THR A 220 -19.42 -7.36 4.59
CA THR A 220 -19.79 -6.73 5.87
C THR A 220 -21.05 -5.90 5.68
N LEU A 221 -22.06 -6.12 6.51
CA LEU A 221 -23.32 -5.38 6.47
C LEU A 221 -23.19 -4.02 7.17
N LYS A 222 -23.73 -2.96 6.56
CA LYS A 222 -24.09 -1.73 7.24
C LYS A 222 -25.56 -1.42 7.03
N LEU A 223 -26.33 -1.39 8.11
CA LEU A 223 -27.78 -1.34 8.10
C LEU A 223 -28.24 -0.03 8.75
N PHE A 224 -29.04 0.73 8.02
CA PHE A 224 -29.57 2.03 8.42
C PHE A 224 -31.09 1.97 8.45
N LEU A 225 -31.66 2.31 9.60
CA LEU A 225 -33.10 2.42 9.79
C LEU A 225 -33.68 3.56 8.92
N PRO A 226 -35.01 3.59 8.70
CA PRO A 226 -35.70 4.71 8.06
C PRO A 226 -35.35 6.08 8.66
N ASP A 227 -35.05 6.15 9.95
CA ASP A 227 -34.65 7.39 10.63
C ASP A 227 -33.19 7.83 10.34
N GLY A 228 -32.46 7.09 9.50
CA GLY A 228 -31.07 7.34 9.14
C GLY A 228 -30.04 6.85 10.16
N ARG A 229 -30.45 6.28 11.31
CA ARG A 229 -29.54 5.75 12.31
C ARG A 229 -29.02 4.37 11.90
N GLU A 230 -27.72 4.15 12.09
CA GLU A 230 -27.09 2.84 11.90
C GLU A 230 -27.51 1.91 13.06
N THR A 231 -27.91 0.67 12.75
CA THR A 231 -28.22 -0.32 13.81
C THR A 231 -26.97 -0.62 14.64
N LYS A 232 -27.13 -0.83 15.95
CA LYS A 232 -26.00 -1.17 16.84
C LYS A 232 -25.50 -2.57 16.49
N ALA A 233 -24.18 -2.79 16.58
CA ALA A 233 -23.59 -4.11 16.33
C ALA A 233 -24.21 -5.19 17.23
N SER A 234 -24.43 -6.38 16.67
CA SER A 234 -24.97 -7.55 17.37
C SER A 234 -24.14 -7.83 18.63
N GLN A 235 -24.79 -7.95 19.80
CA GLN A 235 -24.14 -8.35 21.06
C GLN A 235 -23.49 -9.74 20.97
N SER A 236 -23.79 -10.53 19.94
CA SER A 236 -23.22 -11.86 19.68
C SER A 236 -21.72 -11.87 19.34
N THR A 237 -21.04 -10.71 19.33
CA THR A 237 -19.58 -10.66 19.21
C THR A 237 -18.86 -10.74 20.56
N CYS A 238 -19.56 -10.88 21.69
CA CYS A 238 -18.92 -11.21 22.96
C CYS A 238 -18.49 -12.68 22.96
N VAL A 239 -17.23 -12.91 22.62
CA VAL A 239 -16.53 -14.12 23.05
C VAL A 239 -16.72 -14.21 24.57
N GLY A 240 -17.36 -15.26 25.05
CA GLY A 240 -17.42 -15.54 26.49
C GLY A 240 -16.01 -15.55 27.08
N GLU A 241 -15.88 -15.27 28.38
CA GLU A 241 -14.60 -15.28 29.09
C GLU A 241 -13.78 -16.52 28.67
N ILE A 242 -12.72 -16.28 27.88
CA ILE A 242 -11.86 -17.35 27.38
C ILE A 242 -11.15 -17.93 28.60
N PRO A 243 -11.26 -19.24 28.88
CA PRO A 243 -10.55 -19.86 29.99
C PRO A 243 -9.06 -19.55 29.91
N PRO A 244 -8.41 -19.19 31.04
CA PRO A 244 -7.01 -18.81 31.04
C PRO A 244 -6.12 -19.93 30.47
N GLU A 245 -6.45 -21.22 30.66
CA GLU A 245 -5.72 -22.33 30.03
C GLU A 245 -5.68 -22.25 28.50
N ASP A 246 -6.80 -21.90 27.85
CA ASP A 246 -6.88 -21.80 26.39
C ASP A 246 -6.08 -20.61 25.87
N LEU A 247 -6.03 -19.51 26.63
CA LEU A 247 -5.21 -18.35 26.30
C LEU A 247 -3.71 -18.67 26.41
N HIS A 248 -3.29 -19.40 27.46
CA HIS A 248 -1.90 -19.83 27.61
C HIS A 248 -1.49 -20.81 26.51
N ARG A 249 -2.37 -21.76 26.17
CA ARG A 249 -2.13 -22.71 25.08
C ARG A 249 -2.04 -22.01 23.72
N LEU A 250 -2.89 -21.02 23.47
CA LEU A 250 -2.81 -20.20 22.27
C LEU A 250 -1.50 -19.42 22.22
N ASN A 251 -1.09 -18.81 23.34
CA ASN A 251 0.20 -18.11 23.42
C ASN A 251 1.38 -19.05 23.13
N GLN A 252 1.33 -20.28 23.62
CA GLN A 252 2.35 -21.29 23.32
C GLN A 252 2.39 -21.64 21.82
N TYR A 253 1.24 -21.86 21.18
CA TYR A 253 1.20 -22.09 19.74
C TYR A 253 1.70 -20.89 18.95
N VAL A 254 1.33 -19.67 19.35
CA VAL A 254 1.81 -18.45 18.69
C VAL A 254 3.34 -18.36 18.78
N GLN A 255 3.92 -18.59 19.95
CA GLN A 255 5.38 -18.59 20.12
C GLN A 255 6.06 -19.67 19.28
N GLU A 256 5.50 -20.88 19.24
CA GLU A 256 6.01 -21.98 18.44
C GLU A 256 5.95 -21.70 16.93
N MET A 257 4.88 -21.03 16.48
CA MET A 257 4.74 -20.59 15.09
C MET A 257 5.76 -19.50 14.75
N VAL A 258 5.97 -18.51 15.63
CA VAL A 258 6.98 -17.47 15.44
C VAL A 258 8.39 -18.07 15.35
N GLN A 259 8.72 -19.04 16.19
CA GLN A 259 10.03 -19.72 16.12
C GLN A 259 10.20 -20.52 14.82
N ARG A 260 9.14 -21.20 14.36
CA ARG A 260 9.16 -21.91 13.07
C ARG A 260 9.30 -20.95 11.90
N GLU A 261 8.60 -19.82 11.95
CA GLU A 261 8.67 -18.77 10.94
C GLU A 261 10.10 -18.23 10.83
N GLN A 262 10.73 -17.88 11.96
CA GLN A 262 12.14 -17.44 11.99
C GLN A 262 13.11 -18.49 11.41
N MET A 263 12.89 -19.78 11.70
CA MET A 263 13.72 -20.85 11.13
C MET A 263 13.53 -20.97 9.61
N LEU A 264 12.30 -20.84 9.12
CA LEU A 264 12.01 -20.87 7.69
C LEU A 264 12.59 -19.66 6.97
N GLU A 265 12.49 -18.47 7.56
CA GLU A 265 13.12 -17.26 7.06
C GLU A 265 14.64 -17.44 6.95
N SER A 266 15.29 -17.93 8.00
CA SER A 266 16.74 -18.22 7.97
C SER A 266 17.11 -19.21 6.86
N LYS A 267 16.37 -20.33 6.73
CA LYS A 267 16.61 -21.32 5.67
C LYS A 267 16.40 -20.73 4.28
N LEU A 268 15.42 -19.84 4.12
CA LEU A 268 15.14 -19.18 2.85
C LEU A 268 16.31 -18.24 2.48
N VAL A 269 16.85 -17.49 3.44
CA VAL A 269 18.04 -16.65 3.21
C VAL A 269 19.25 -17.51 2.81
N ASP A 270 19.48 -18.64 3.49
CA ASP A 270 20.59 -19.54 3.15
C ASP A 270 20.43 -20.13 1.75
N LEU A 271 19.22 -20.57 1.38
CA LEU A 271 18.93 -21.08 0.04
C LEU A 271 19.10 -19.99 -1.03
N GLN A 272 18.67 -18.76 -0.77
CA GLN A 272 18.89 -17.64 -1.68
C GLN A 272 20.39 -17.38 -1.87
N LYS A 273 21.18 -17.44 -0.81
CA LYS A 273 22.64 -17.28 -0.87
C LYS A 273 23.31 -18.38 -1.69
N ILE A 274 22.91 -19.64 -1.48
CA ILE A 274 23.43 -20.78 -2.26
C ILE A 274 23.03 -20.66 -3.73
N LEU A 275 21.79 -20.25 -4.01
CA LEU A 275 21.31 -20.05 -5.37
C LEU A 275 22.11 -18.97 -6.10
N GLU A 276 22.33 -17.81 -5.46
CA GLU A 276 23.11 -16.72 -6.07
C GLU A 276 24.56 -17.15 -6.28
N LEU A 277 25.16 -17.83 -5.31
CA LEU A 277 26.51 -18.38 -5.47
C LEU A 277 26.58 -19.38 -6.63
N SER A 278 25.59 -20.27 -6.76
CA SER A 278 25.52 -21.23 -7.85
C SER A 278 25.36 -20.55 -9.21
N LYS A 279 24.58 -19.47 -9.27
CA LYS A 279 24.39 -18.67 -10.49
C LYS A 279 25.70 -18.00 -10.92
N VAL A 280 26.38 -17.31 -10.00
CA VAL A 280 27.67 -16.65 -10.26
C VAL A 280 28.72 -17.68 -10.68
N ASN A 281 28.76 -18.85 -10.04
CA ASN A 281 29.67 -19.93 -10.40
C ASN A 281 29.39 -20.48 -11.79
N ALA A 282 28.11 -20.63 -12.16
CA ALA A 282 27.72 -21.05 -13.50
C ALA A 282 28.15 -20.01 -14.53
N GLU A 283 27.85 -18.72 -14.33
CA GLU A 283 28.26 -17.63 -15.22
C GLU A 283 29.79 -17.58 -15.41
N SER A 284 30.55 -17.71 -14.33
CA SER A 284 32.02 -17.79 -14.37
C SER A 284 32.50 -19.00 -15.18
N SER A 285 31.87 -20.16 -15.00
CA SER A 285 32.22 -21.39 -15.74
C SER A 285 31.91 -21.25 -17.24
N TRP A 286 30.76 -20.68 -17.59
CA TRP A 286 30.39 -20.38 -18.97
C TRP A 286 31.38 -19.39 -19.61
N GLN A 287 31.79 -18.36 -18.88
CA GLN A 287 32.77 -17.39 -19.37
C GLN A 287 34.12 -18.05 -19.62
N ALA A 288 34.59 -18.92 -18.71
CA ALA A 288 35.82 -19.67 -18.88
C ALA A 288 35.80 -20.56 -20.14
N MET A 289 34.66 -21.22 -20.42
CA MET A 289 34.50 -22.05 -21.63
C MET A 289 34.56 -21.21 -22.92
N ILE A 290 33.92 -20.04 -22.93
CA ILE A 290 33.98 -19.11 -24.06
C ILE A 290 35.42 -18.64 -24.30
N ASP A 291 36.16 -18.34 -23.22
CA ASP A 291 37.53 -17.88 -23.31
C ASP A 291 38.48 -19.01 -23.76
N GLU A 292 38.23 -20.26 -23.36
CA GLU A 292 38.92 -21.44 -23.89
C GLU A 292 38.69 -21.61 -25.39
N ASP A 293 37.44 -21.54 -25.87
CA ASP A 293 37.12 -21.61 -27.30
C ASP A 293 37.81 -20.50 -28.11
N ARG A 294 37.88 -19.28 -27.55
CA ARG A 294 38.62 -18.17 -28.18
C ARG A 294 40.11 -18.46 -28.29
N LEU A 295 40.70 -19.05 -27.25
CA LEU A 295 42.11 -19.43 -27.25
C LEU A 295 42.39 -20.56 -28.23
N LEU A 296 41.52 -21.58 -28.30
CA LEU A 296 41.62 -22.67 -29.28
C LEU A 296 41.56 -22.14 -30.71
N ASN A 297 40.59 -21.28 -31.01
CA ASN A 297 40.52 -20.63 -32.32
C ASN A 297 41.76 -19.79 -32.64
N ARG A 298 42.32 -19.10 -31.63
CA ARG A 298 43.57 -18.35 -31.81
C ARG A 298 44.75 -19.26 -32.10
N ILE A 299 44.84 -20.42 -31.44
CA ILE A 299 45.87 -21.43 -31.70
C ILE A 299 45.76 -21.92 -33.14
N ASP A 300 44.57 -22.30 -33.60
CA ASP A 300 44.36 -22.78 -34.98
C ASP A 300 44.79 -21.73 -36.02
N ILE A 301 44.44 -20.46 -35.83
CA ILE A 301 44.89 -19.37 -36.71
C ILE A 301 46.42 -19.25 -36.71
N LEU A 302 47.07 -19.37 -35.55
CA LEU A 302 48.52 -19.28 -35.43
C LEU A 302 49.23 -20.48 -36.06
N GLU A 303 48.69 -21.69 -35.89
CA GLU A 303 49.19 -22.91 -36.52
C GLU A 303 49.11 -22.81 -38.05
N ASN A 304 47.97 -22.36 -38.58
CA ASN A 304 47.78 -22.13 -40.01
C ASN A 304 48.78 -21.08 -40.56
N LYS A 305 48.99 -19.98 -39.84
CA LYS A 305 50.00 -18.98 -40.22
C LYS A 305 51.42 -19.56 -40.22
N LEU A 306 51.76 -20.33 -39.20
CA LEU A 306 53.08 -20.96 -39.09
C LEU A 306 53.32 -21.97 -40.21
N GLN A 307 52.30 -22.75 -40.56
CA GLN A 307 52.35 -23.68 -41.68
C GLN A 307 52.51 -22.94 -43.02
N ASN A 308 51.87 -21.79 -43.20
CA ASN A 308 52.06 -20.94 -44.37
C ASN A 308 53.48 -20.38 -44.45
N TYR A 309 54.05 -19.90 -43.33
CA TYR A 309 55.43 -19.44 -43.29
C TYR A 309 56.41 -20.55 -43.64
N GLN A 310 56.22 -21.75 -43.11
CA GLN A 310 57.03 -22.90 -43.47
C GLN A 310 57.01 -23.20 -44.99
N LYS A 311 55.87 -22.97 -45.65
CA LYS A 311 55.69 -23.26 -47.08
C LYS A 311 56.10 -22.11 -48.01
N THR A 312 56.05 -20.85 -47.56
CA THR A 312 56.16 -19.67 -48.45
C THR A 312 57.18 -18.60 -48.02
N ALA A 313 57.94 -18.82 -46.95
CA ALA A 313 58.91 -17.84 -46.44
C ALA A 313 60.10 -17.65 -47.39
N THR A 314 60.06 -16.55 -48.14
CA THR A 314 61.24 -15.90 -48.72
C THR A 314 61.68 -14.77 -47.79
N GLU A 315 62.97 -14.47 -47.75
CA GLU A 315 63.53 -13.45 -46.85
C GLU A 315 62.87 -12.07 -47.01
N ASP A 316 62.47 -11.71 -48.23
CA ASP A 316 61.79 -10.44 -48.51
C ASP A 316 60.37 -10.38 -47.95
N LYS A 317 59.61 -11.49 -47.99
CA LYS A 317 58.26 -11.55 -47.39
C LYS A 317 58.32 -11.41 -45.87
N LEU A 318 59.33 -12.01 -45.24
CA LEU A 318 59.55 -11.87 -43.80
C LEU A 318 59.86 -10.43 -43.42
N ARG A 319 60.67 -9.71 -44.22
CA ARG A 319 60.97 -8.29 -44.00
C ARG A 319 59.72 -7.41 -44.14
N GLU A 320 58.89 -7.66 -45.14
CA GLU A 320 57.63 -6.93 -45.36
C GLU A 320 56.65 -7.15 -44.20
N GLU A 321 56.55 -8.36 -43.67
CA GLU A 321 55.72 -8.63 -42.50
C GLU A 321 56.25 -8.04 -41.21
N VAL A 322 57.57 -7.99 -41.01
CA VAL A 322 58.17 -7.31 -39.85
C VAL A 322 57.84 -5.81 -39.89
N LEU A 323 57.90 -5.18 -41.07
CA LEU A 323 57.50 -3.78 -41.23
C LEU A 323 56.01 -3.60 -40.93
N LYS A 324 55.15 -4.47 -41.47
CA LYS A 324 53.71 -4.42 -41.20
C LYS A 324 53.37 -4.61 -39.72
N LEU A 325 54.02 -5.55 -39.04
CA LEU A 325 53.85 -5.77 -37.60
C LEU A 325 54.36 -4.57 -36.78
N GLN A 326 55.39 -3.86 -37.23
CA GLN A 326 55.85 -2.63 -36.60
C GLN A 326 54.82 -1.49 -36.76
N GLU A 327 54.22 -1.34 -37.93
CA GLU A 327 53.15 -0.37 -38.18
C GLU A 327 51.91 -0.69 -37.35
N ASP A 328 51.45 -1.94 -37.36
CA ASP A 328 50.32 -2.40 -36.55
C ASP A 328 50.59 -2.16 -35.05
N LYS A 329 51.80 -2.48 -34.57
CA LYS A 329 52.21 -2.22 -33.18
C LYS A 329 52.11 -0.74 -32.82
N LEU A 330 52.58 0.15 -33.70
CA LEU A 330 52.51 1.60 -33.47
C LEU A 330 51.05 2.07 -33.42
N LEU A 331 50.22 1.61 -34.36
CA LEU A 331 48.78 1.89 -34.40
C LEU A 331 48.07 1.44 -33.12
N TYR A 332 48.28 0.19 -32.68
CA TYR A 332 47.71 -0.32 -31.43
C TYR A 332 48.19 0.48 -30.22
N GLN A 333 49.48 0.84 -30.19
CA GLN A 333 50.05 1.60 -29.09
C GLN A 333 49.42 3.00 -29.01
N ASP A 334 49.22 3.67 -30.13
CA ASP A 334 48.64 5.01 -30.15
C ASP A 334 47.14 4.99 -29.86
N SER A 335 46.41 4.02 -30.42
CA SER A 335 45.00 3.79 -30.08
C SER A 335 44.81 3.49 -28.58
N ALA A 336 45.67 2.67 -27.99
CA ALA A 336 45.61 2.36 -26.56
C ALA A 336 45.92 3.60 -25.70
N LYS A 337 46.92 4.41 -26.07
CA LYS A 337 47.21 5.68 -25.38
C LYS A 337 46.02 6.64 -25.45
N GLU A 338 45.37 6.73 -26.61
CA GLU A 338 44.23 7.62 -26.81
C GLU A 338 43.00 7.17 -26.00
N ALA A 339 42.69 5.87 -26.03
CA ALA A 339 41.64 5.28 -25.21
C ALA A 339 41.89 5.52 -23.71
N LEU A 340 43.14 5.35 -23.26
CA LEU A 340 43.52 5.60 -21.87
C LEU A 340 43.36 7.08 -21.50
N ARG A 341 43.81 8.01 -22.36
CA ARG A 341 43.61 9.47 -22.17
C ARG A 341 42.13 9.81 -22.05
N LYS A 342 41.28 9.22 -22.90
CA LYS A 342 39.83 9.43 -22.86
C LYS A 342 39.22 8.97 -21.53
N VAL A 343 39.57 7.77 -21.07
CA VAL A 343 39.09 7.25 -19.77
C VAL A 343 39.57 8.11 -18.61
N TYR A 344 40.82 8.59 -18.63
CA TYR A 344 41.31 9.52 -17.61
C TYR A 344 40.55 10.85 -17.62
N GLN A 345 40.24 11.40 -18.79
CA GLN A 345 39.47 12.63 -18.92
C GLN A 345 38.03 12.44 -18.38
N GLU A 346 37.36 11.36 -18.79
CA GLU A 346 36.01 11.03 -18.30
C GLU A 346 35.99 10.85 -16.77
N ARG A 347 37.00 10.18 -16.21
CA ARG A 347 37.16 10.04 -14.75
C ARG A 347 37.35 11.39 -14.08
N TYR A 348 38.18 12.26 -14.64
CA TYR A 348 38.43 13.59 -14.10
C TYR A 348 37.14 14.43 -14.08
N ASP A 349 36.39 14.45 -15.18
CA ASP A 349 35.12 15.17 -15.29
C ASP A 349 34.06 14.61 -14.33
N ALA A 350 34.01 13.29 -14.13
CA ALA A 350 33.12 12.65 -13.16
C ALA A 350 33.47 13.05 -11.72
N ILE A 351 34.75 13.11 -11.36
CA ILE A 351 35.20 13.53 -10.03
C ILE A 351 34.83 15.00 -9.79
N GLN A 352 35.00 15.88 -10.78
CA GLN A 352 34.58 17.28 -10.65
C GLN A 352 33.06 17.41 -10.44
N LYS A 353 32.26 16.65 -11.19
CA LYS A 353 30.80 16.60 -11.02
C LYS A 353 30.41 16.11 -9.64
N LEU A 354 31.03 15.03 -9.16
CA LEU A 354 30.80 14.48 -7.82
C LEU A 354 31.07 15.54 -6.73
N ALA A 355 32.22 16.22 -6.80
CA ALA A 355 32.56 17.29 -5.86
C ALA A 355 31.60 18.49 -5.95
N GLY A 356 30.97 18.73 -7.10
CA GLY A 356 29.88 19.69 -7.26
C GLY A 356 28.61 19.25 -6.55
N THR A 357 28.19 18.01 -6.75
CA THR A 357 26.99 17.44 -6.12
C THR A 357 27.13 17.30 -4.61
N GLU A 358 28.31 16.96 -4.10
CA GLU A 358 28.59 16.87 -2.66
C GLU A 358 28.45 18.24 -1.98
N ARG A 359 28.95 19.31 -2.61
CA ARG A 359 28.77 20.69 -2.09
C ARG A 359 27.32 21.12 -2.09
N ALA A 360 26.57 20.78 -3.14
CA ALA A 360 25.13 21.08 -3.21
C ALA A 360 24.33 20.29 -2.15
N LEU A 361 24.67 19.03 -1.93
CA LEU A 361 24.07 18.19 -0.89
C LEU A 361 24.33 18.79 0.49
N CYS A 362 25.59 19.14 0.81
CA CYS A 362 25.95 19.78 2.07
C CYS A 362 25.14 21.08 2.32
N SER A 363 25.03 21.94 1.31
CA SER A 363 24.19 23.16 1.39
C SER A 363 22.71 22.82 1.66
N SER A 364 22.16 21.82 0.98
CA SER A 364 20.77 21.40 1.19
C SER A 364 20.55 20.77 2.57
N GLU A 365 21.52 20.02 3.09
CA GLU A 365 21.49 19.43 4.43
C GLU A 365 21.50 20.52 5.51
N ASP A 366 22.34 21.55 5.34
CA ASP A 366 22.38 22.73 6.22
C ASP A 366 21.03 23.48 6.20
N GLU A 367 20.45 23.72 5.02
CA GLU A 367 19.11 24.31 4.87
C GLU A 367 18.04 23.48 5.58
N CYS A 368 18.05 22.15 5.40
CA CYS A 368 17.13 21.25 6.09
C CYS A 368 17.29 21.30 7.61
N SER A 369 18.52 21.42 8.11
CA SER A 369 18.82 21.57 9.53
C SER A 369 18.20 22.85 10.10
N VAL A 370 18.38 23.96 9.40
CA VAL A 370 17.80 25.27 9.77
C VAL A 370 16.27 25.19 9.78
N PHE A 371 15.64 24.61 8.76
CA PHE A 371 14.19 24.46 8.71
C PHE A 371 13.65 23.57 9.83
N LYS A 372 14.36 22.49 10.18
CA LYS A 372 14.01 21.64 11.32
C LYS A 372 14.04 22.42 12.63
N GLU A 373 15.09 23.21 12.86
CA GLU A 373 15.20 24.05 14.06
C GLU A 373 14.07 25.09 14.14
N GLN A 374 13.74 25.72 13.01
CA GLN A 374 12.61 26.66 12.92
C GLN A 374 11.27 25.98 13.21
N ALA A 375 11.04 24.77 12.68
CA ALA A 375 9.83 24.00 12.93
C ALA A 375 9.70 23.62 14.42
N ILE A 376 10.80 23.23 15.07
CA ILE A 376 10.82 22.92 16.51
C ILE A 376 10.47 24.18 17.32
N LYS A 377 11.07 25.32 17.00
CA LYS A 377 10.77 26.61 17.66
C LYS A 377 9.30 27.00 17.50
N ALA A 378 8.77 26.94 16.28
CA ALA A 378 7.35 27.25 16.01
C ALA A 378 6.41 26.29 16.76
N GLN A 379 6.76 25.00 16.86
CA GLN A 379 5.97 24.02 17.62
C GLN A 379 5.98 24.31 19.13
N ALA A 380 7.12 24.76 19.67
CA ALA A 380 7.22 25.18 21.07
C ALA A 380 6.37 26.43 21.35
N GLU A 381 6.45 27.45 20.49
CA GLU A 381 5.62 28.65 20.59
C GLU A 381 4.11 28.33 20.52
N LEU A 382 3.72 27.40 19.64
CA LEU A 382 2.34 26.93 19.55
C LEU A 382 1.89 26.22 20.83
N ARG A 383 2.76 25.39 21.43
CA ARG A 383 2.44 24.75 22.72
C ARG A 383 2.26 25.78 23.84
N ASP A 384 3.15 26.77 23.92
CA ASP A 384 3.07 27.83 24.93
C ASP A 384 1.80 28.67 24.78
N THR A 385 1.42 29.01 23.55
CA THR A 385 0.19 29.76 23.28
C THR A 385 -1.06 28.94 23.61
N LEU A 386 -1.08 27.63 23.31
CA LEU A 386 -2.16 26.73 23.73
C LEU A 386 -2.28 26.64 25.25
N LEU A 387 -1.16 26.56 25.99
CA LEU A 387 -1.18 26.56 27.44
C LEU A 387 -1.76 27.87 28.00
N ARG A 388 -1.34 29.02 27.47
CA ARG A 388 -1.90 30.33 27.86
C ARG A 388 -3.38 30.43 27.55
N TYR A 389 -3.82 29.94 26.38
CA TYR A 389 -5.23 29.89 26.00
C TYR A 389 -6.04 29.05 27.00
N ASN A 390 -5.57 27.85 27.35
CA ASN A 390 -6.24 26.99 28.32
C ASN A 390 -6.34 27.64 29.70
N SER A 391 -5.28 28.29 30.19
CA SER A 391 -5.33 29.03 31.46
C SER A 391 -6.31 30.21 31.41
N LEU A 392 -6.43 30.89 30.28
CA LEU A 392 -7.38 31.99 30.12
C LEU A 392 -8.81 31.47 30.04
N GLN A 393 -9.02 30.35 29.33
CA GLN A 393 -10.31 29.65 29.26
C GLN A 393 -10.79 29.24 30.65
N GLN A 394 -9.93 28.63 31.46
CA GLN A 394 -10.25 28.26 32.84
C GLN A 394 -10.68 29.48 33.66
N LYS A 395 -9.94 30.60 33.56
CA LYS A 395 -10.31 31.85 34.25
C LYS A 395 -11.64 32.40 33.77
N TYR A 396 -11.95 32.28 32.47
CA TYR A 396 -13.23 32.70 31.93
C TYR A 396 -14.37 31.84 32.47
N ASP A 397 -14.21 30.51 32.48
CA ASP A 397 -15.20 29.57 32.99
C ASP A 397 -15.47 29.81 34.49
N GLU A 398 -14.42 30.04 35.29
CA GLU A 398 -14.55 30.42 36.71
C GLU A 398 -15.33 31.73 36.91
N GLN A 399 -15.17 32.71 36.02
CA GLN A 399 -15.92 33.97 36.09
C GLN A 399 -17.38 33.79 35.67
N VAL A 400 -17.65 32.96 34.66
CA VAL A 400 -19.01 32.60 34.25
C VAL A 400 -19.74 31.90 35.40
N GLU A 401 -19.08 30.98 36.09
CA GLU A 401 -19.66 30.27 37.24
C GLU A 401 -19.96 31.23 38.41
N LYS A 402 -19.04 32.14 38.72
CA LYS A 402 -19.27 33.19 39.74
C LYS A 402 -20.44 34.10 39.37
N ASN A 403 -20.52 34.54 38.11
CA ASN A 403 -21.63 35.37 37.65
C ASN A 403 -22.96 34.62 37.75
N SER A 404 -22.99 33.33 37.39
CA SER A 404 -24.19 32.49 37.53
C SER A 404 -24.62 32.34 39.00
N GLN A 405 -23.66 32.16 39.92
CA GLN A 405 -23.94 32.12 41.37
C GLN A 405 -24.53 33.45 41.88
N LEU A 406 -23.96 34.59 41.46
CA LEU A 406 -24.46 35.92 41.80
C LEU A 406 -25.86 36.16 41.24
N GLU A 407 -26.12 35.79 39.98
CA GLU A 407 -27.45 35.84 39.38
C GLU A 407 -28.46 34.98 40.17
N GLY A 408 -28.06 33.79 40.61
CA GLY A 408 -28.88 32.93 41.48
C GLY A 408 -29.18 33.55 42.86
N GLN A 409 -28.19 34.20 43.47
CA GLN A 409 -28.37 34.94 44.73
C GLN A 409 -29.30 36.14 44.55
N ILE A 410 -29.14 36.92 43.47
CA ILE A 410 -30.03 38.03 43.13
C ILE A 410 -31.46 37.52 42.92
N ALA A 411 -31.64 36.39 42.22
CA ALA A 411 -32.95 35.78 42.04
C ALA A 411 -33.58 35.36 43.37
N GLN A 412 -32.82 34.76 44.29
CA GLN A 412 -33.29 34.43 45.64
C GLN A 412 -33.68 35.68 46.44
N ILE A 413 -32.84 36.72 46.44
CA ILE A 413 -33.12 37.99 47.14
C ILE A 413 -34.39 38.65 46.57
N THR A 414 -34.53 38.66 45.25
CA THR A 414 -35.72 39.19 44.56
C THR A 414 -36.97 38.40 44.92
N THR A 415 -36.85 37.07 45.08
CA THR A 415 -37.96 36.19 45.50
C THR A 415 -38.33 36.42 46.97
N SER A 416 -37.35 36.66 47.86
CA SER A 416 -37.62 37.02 49.26
C SER A 416 -38.20 38.44 49.40
N ALA A 417 -37.79 39.38 48.55
CA ALA A 417 -38.32 40.75 48.53
C ALA A 417 -39.77 40.81 48.00
N LEU A 418 -40.24 39.80 47.26
CA LEU A 418 -41.64 39.67 46.83
C LEU A 418 -42.57 39.14 47.95
N ILE A 419 -42.05 38.74 49.11
CA ILE A 419 -42.83 38.24 50.26
C ILE A 419 -43.09 39.33 51.33
N GLU A 420 -42.47 40.51 51.25
CA GLU A 420 -42.76 41.66 52.12
C GLU A 420 -43.34 42.86 51.32
N PRO A 421 -44.33 43.61 51.86
CA PRO A 421 -44.99 44.69 51.13
C PRO A 421 -44.11 45.96 51.06
N PRO A 422 -44.29 46.82 50.03
CA PRO A 422 -43.30 47.84 49.71
C PRO A 422 -43.52 49.12 50.52
N GLU A 423 -42.51 49.53 51.27
CA GLU A 423 -42.40 50.91 51.76
C GLU A 423 -41.11 51.57 51.26
N SER A 424 -41.29 52.80 50.77
CA SER A 424 -40.29 53.83 50.46
C SER A 424 -39.39 53.62 49.21
N ASN A 425 -39.73 54.38 48.17
CA ASN A 425 -39.19 54.29 46.82
C ASN A 425 -38.18 55.44 46.51
N GLU A 426 -37.43 55.93 47.50
CA GLU A 426 -36.49 57.06 47.30
C GLU A 426 -35.00 56.68 47.42
N GLU A 427 -34.65 55.53 48.02
CA GLU A 427 -33.25 55.05 48.07
C GLU A 427 -32.84 54.19 46.87
N ILE A 428 -33.82 53.67 46.13
CA ILE A 428 -33.59 52.83 44.94
C ILE A 428 -33.07 53.68 43.76
N ASP A 429 -33.55 54.93 43.61
CA ASP A 429 -33.14 55.80 42.49
C ASP A 429 -31.71 56.36 42.65
N LYS A 430 -31.21 56.46 43.90
CA LYS A 430 -29.83 56.86 44.18
C LYS A 430 -28.84 55.71 43.94
N SER A 431 -29.25 54.50 44.32
CA SER A 431 -28.44 53.28 44.15
C SER A 431 -28.36 52.83 42.68
N LEU A 432 -29.40 53.06 41.89
CA LEU A 432 -29.38 52.79 40.44
C LEU A 432 -28.41 53.73 39.71
N LYS A 433 -28.35 55.01 40.09
CA LYS A 433 -27.41 55.98 39.48
C LYS A 433 -25.95 55.68 39.80
N GLU A 434 -25.63 55.19 41.00
CA GLU A 434 -24.26 54.76 41.36
C GLU A 434 -23.87 53.45 40.64
N ASN A 435 -24.80 52.50 40.47
CA ASN A 435 -24.54 51.26 39.73
C ASN A 435 -24.40 51.47 38.21
N TYR A 436 -25.12 52.43 37.62
CA TYR A 436 -24.93 52.80 36.21
C TYR A 436 -23.55 53.44 35.95
N ALA A 437 -23.00 54.20 36.92
CA ALA A 437 -21.66 54.77 36.82
C ALA A 437 -20.55 53.71 36.95
N GLU A 438 -20.72 52.70 37.83
CA GLU A 438 -19.78 51.57 37.90
C GLU A 438 -19.85 50.64 36.67
N GLY A 439 -21.02 50.53 36.03
CA GLY A 439 -21.21 49.81 34.78
C GLY A 439 -20.42 50.42 33.61
N GLU A 440 -20.46 51.75 33.46
CA GLU A 440 -19.68 52.45 32.41
C GLU A 440 -18.17 52.32 32.61
N HIS A 441 -17.67 52.36 33.85
CA HIS A 441 -16.25 52.17 34.14
C HIS A 441 -15.75 50.75 33.79
N LYS A 442 -16.60 49.72 33.97
CA LYS A 442 -16.26 48.32 33.60
C LYS A 442 -16.33 48.08 32.09
N VAL A 443 -17.26 48.73 31.38
CA VAL A 443 -17.33 48.69 29.90
C VAL A 443 -16.11 49.37 29.28
N ASN A 444 -15.68 50.52 29.81
CA ASN A 444 -14.49 51.23 29.35
C ASN A 444 -13.19 50.41 29.61
N ALA A 445 -13.12 49.66 30.71
CA ALA A 445 -12.01 48.75 30.99
C ALA A 445 -11.97 47.55 30.03
N LYS A 446 -13.13 47.03 29.62
CA LYS A 446 -13.24 45.95 28.62
C LYS A 446 -12.81 46.42 27.23
N GLU A 447 -13.18 47.64 26.86
CA GLU A 447 -12.79 48.28 25.59
C GLU A 447 -11.29 48.62 25.56
N ALA A 448 -10.71 49.03 26.70
CA ALA A 448 -9.28 49.23 26.87
C ALA A 448 -8.47 47.91 26.79
N LEU A 449 -8.98 46.81 27.34
CA LEU A 449 -8.38 45.48 27.22
C LEU A 449 -8.44 44.94 25.79
N MET A 450 -9.56 45.11 25.08
CA MET A 450 -9.66 44.76 23.65
C MET A 450 -8.67 45.56 22.79
N ASN A 451 -8.50 46.85 23.06
CA ASN A 451 -7.52 47.69 22.34
C ASN A 451 -6.06 47.32 22.66
N LEU A 452 -5.78 46.77 23.84
CA LEU A 452 -4.46 46.22 24.19
C LEU A 452 -4.18 44.88 23.48
N PHE A 453 -5.19 44.01 23.33
CA PHE A 453 -5.09 42.77 22.53
C PHE A 453 -4.96 43.04 21.02
N ALA A 454 -5.58 44.11 20.50
CA ALA A 454 -5.42 44.53 19.11
C ALA A 454 -4.04 45.14 18.79
N LYS A 455 -3.33 45.63 19.82
CA LYS A 455 -1.97 46.21 19.72
C LYS A 455 -0.83 45.23 20.03
N SER A 456 -1.13 44.04 20.55
CA SER A 456 -0.11 42.99 20.70
C SER A 456 0.18 42.35 19.35
N ASP A 457 1.30 42.75 18.76
CA ASP A 457 1.86 42.28 17.49
C ASP A 457 1.87 40.75 17.34
N LEU A 458 0.83 40.20 16.72
CA LEU A 458 0.94 39.01 15.89
C LEU A 458 1.67 39.43 14.61
N LYS A 459 3.01 39.34 14.62
CA LYS A 459 3.83 39.46 13.41
C LYS A 459 3.26 38.49 12.36
N LYS A 460 2.73 39.05 11.27
CA LYS A 460 2.42 38.30 10.05
C LYS A 460 3.64 37.45 9.66
N PRO A 461 3.46 36.19 9.25
CA PRO A 461 4.57 35.40 8.73
C PRO A 461 5.12 36.12 7.50
N ARG A 462 6.44 36.38 7.50
CA ARG A 462 7.14 36.80 6.27
C ARG A 462 6.94 35.67 5.27
N ARG A 463 6.30 35.98 4.13
CA ARG A 463 6.36 35.15 2.93
C ARG A 463 7.84 34.93 2.60
N ILE A 464 8.27 33.67 2.63
CA ILE A 464 9.44 33.20 1.89
C ILE A 464 8.99 32.96 0.46
#